data_AF-A0A353PVT4-F1
#
_entry.id   AF-A0A353PVT4-F1
#
_cell.length_a   1.000
_cell.length_b   1.000
_cell.length_c   1.000
_cell.angle_alpha   90.00
_cell.angle_beta   90.00
_cell.angle_gamma   90.00
#
_symmetry.space_group_name_H-M   'P 1'
#
loop_
_entity.id
_entity.type
_entity.pdbx_description
1 polymer ?
#
loop_
_entity_poly.entity_id
_entity_poly.type
_entity_poly.pdbx_seq_one_letter_code
_entity_poly.pdbx_strand_id
1 'polypeptide(L)'
;MDYPETFSKELFSAFDAKLAGYDGEELPRLLSEYRKLHAYVENLINTLLNKGSIHEDPYKHDKKISDIPQIDDGFYNENERNMVIGMRLSDLESAFTFISNYLTFSVASLNLERIKKLTTLNAAFQWNSVSTNSTKPNARGLAEILATVRQGSDSLAISVVNDSISNAGKSTAIINGILKKLVDFHKEMYKIEIRKILFSHPSFVNANPALNAQAYMA
;
A
#
# COMPACT_ATOMS: atom_id res chain seq x y z
N MET A 1 -37.00 14.31 -24.63
CA MET A 1 -35.96 15.00 -23.83
C MET A 1 -35.21 13.87 -23.14
N ASP A 2 -34.28 13.24 -23.86
CA ASP A 2 -33.71 11.90 -23.58
C ASP A 2 -32.52 11.93 -22.61
N TYR A 3 -32.54 12.89 -21.69
CA TYR A 3 -31.37 13.26 -20.88
C TYR A 3 -31.02 12.24 -19.77
N PRO A 4 -31.97 11.60 -19.06
CA PRO A 4 -31.64 10.69 -17.95
C PRO A 4 -31.02 9.35 -18.38
N GLU A 5 -31.44 8.84 -19.54
CA GLU A 5 -31.13 7.47 -20.00
C GLU A 5 -29.77 7.41 -20.69
N THR A 6 -29.53 8.35 -21.61
CA THR A 6 -28.22 8.55 -22.25
C THR A 6 -27.14 8.74 -21.18
N PHE A 7 -27.42 9.59 -20.19
CA PHE A 7 -26.49 9.83 -19.08
C PHE A 7 -26.22 8.57 -18.25
N SER A 8 -27.23 7.78 -17.91
CA SER A 8 -27.05 6.57 -17.08
C SER A 8 -26.26 5.49 -17.81
N LYS A 9 -26.54 5.29 -19.10
CA LYS A 9 -25.82 4.36 -19.96
C LYS A 9 -24.35 4.76 -20.13
N GLU A 10 -24.09 6.03 -20.43
CA GLU A 10 -22.74 6.58 -20.52
C GLU A 10 -21.98 6.47 -19.19
N LEU A 11 -22.66 6.75 -18.07
CA LEU A 11 -22.08 6.64 -16.73
C LEU A 11 -21.65 5.20 -16.40
N PHE A 12 -22.51 4.20 -16.67
CA PHE A 12 -22.17 2.80 -16.40
C PHE A 12 -21.07 2.30 -17.33
N SER A 13 -21.11 2.64 -18.62
CA SER A 13 -20.03 2.30 -19.55
C SER A 13 -18.69 2.93 -19.16
N ALA A 14 -18.69 4.20 -18.74
CA ALA A 14 -17.49 4.87 -18.25
C ALA A 14 -16.97 4.26 -16.94
N PHE A 15 -17.87 3.81 -16.06
CA PHE A 15 -17.52 3.10 -14.84
C PHE A 15 -16.81 1.77 -15.15
N ASP A 16 -17.37 0.94 -16.05
CA ASP A 16 -16.78 -0.34 -16.43
C ASP A 16 -15.42 -0.16 -17.11
N ALA A 17 -15.29 0.87 -17.96
CA ALA A 17 -14.00 1.23 -18.55
C ALA A 17 -12.96 1.63 -17.50
N LYS A 18 -13.36 2.42 -16.49
CA LYS A 18 -12.48 2.83 -15.39
C LYS A 18 -12.08 1.64 -14.51
N LEU A 19 -13.01 0.72 -14.23
CA LEU A 19 -12.74 -0.53 -13.52
C LEU A 19 -11.69 -1.36 -14.26
N ALA A 20 -11.88 -1.56 -15.57
CA ALA A 20 -10.92 -2.27 -16.42
C ALA A 20 -9.55 -1.59 -16.45
N GLY A 21 -9.50 -0.25 -16.45
CA GLY A 21 -8.26 0.50 -16.35
C GLY A 21 -7.52 0.30 -15.02
N TYR A 22 -8.25 0.19 -13.90
CA TYR A 22 -7.62 -0.13 -12.62
C TYR A 22 -7.02 -1.54 -12.61
N ASP A 23 -7.80 -2.55 -13.00
CA ASP A 23 -7.34 -3.94 -12.99
C ASP A 23 -6.26 -4.21 -14.05
N GLY A 24 -6.30 -3.51 -15.19
CA GLY A 24 -5.37 -3.71 -16.31
C GLY A 24 -4.07 -2.90 -16.21
N GLU A 25 -4.07 -1.74 -15.54
CA GLU A 25 -2.94 -0.81 -15.58
C GLU A 25 -2.48 -0.35 -14.19
N GLU A 26 -3.37 0.30 -13.41
CA GLU A 26 -2.98 0.94 -12.15
C GLU A 26 -2.61 -0.07 -11.06
N LEU A 27 -3.32 -1.20 -10.95
CA LEU A 27 -3.04 -2.22 -9.94
C LEU A 27 -1.83 -3.11 -10.28
N PRO A 28 -1.59 -3.51 -11.54
CA PRO A 28 -0.31 -4.07 -11.95
C PRO A 28 0.87 -3.12 -11.68
N ARG A 29 0.68 -1.81 -11.91
CA ARG A 29 1.68 -0.80 -11.54
C ARG A 29 1.91 -0.74 -10.03
N LEU A 30 0.85 -0.78 -9.23
CA LEU A 30 0.94 -0.81 -7.76
C LEU A 30 1.77 -2.01 -7.29
N LEU A 31 1.52 -3.20 -7.83
CA LEU A 31 2.31 -4.41 -7.54
C LEU A 31 3.79 -4.23 -7.95
N SER A 32 4.05 -3.64 -9.11
CA SER A 32 5.42 -3.33 -9.55
C SER A 32 6.14 -2.42 -8.56
N GLU A 33 5.48 -1.39 -8.04
CA GLU A 33 6.06 -0.50 -7.03
C GLU A 33 6.29 -1.19 -5.69
N TYR A 34 5.42 -2.10 -5.25
CA TYR A 34 5.65 -2.92 -4.06
C TYR A 34 6.89 -3.81 -4.21
N ARG A 35 7.09 -4.43 -5.39
CA ARG A 35 8.30 -5.23 -5.67
C ARG A 35 9.57 -4.40 -5.66
N LYS A 36 9.52 -3.16 -6.17
CA LYS A 36 10.67 -2.23 -6.08
C LYS A 36 10.95 -1.85 -4.63
N LEU A 37 9.92 -1.47 -3.89
CA LEU A 37 10.04 -1.12 -2.46
C LEU A 37 10.64 -2.28 -1.66
N HIS A 38 10.18 -3.51 -1.93
CA HIS A 38 10.72 -4.72 -1.33
C HIS A 38 12.23 -4.85 -1.57
N ALA A 39 12.67 -4.75 -2.83
CA ALA A 39 14.09 -4.85 -3.17
C ALA A 39 14.94 -3.74 -2.51
N TYR A 40 14.44 -2.50 -2.42
CA TYR A 40 15.15 -1.42 -1.73
C TYR A 40 15.29 -1.69 -0.23
N VAL A 41 14.24 -2.21 0.41
CA VAL A 41 14.26 -2.54 1.84
C VAL A 41 15.15 -3.75 2.11
N GLU A 42 15.12 -4.77 1.25
CA GLU A 42 16.02 -5.94 1.35
C GLU A 42 17.49 -5.52 1.23
N ASN A 43 17.83 -4.68 0.24
CA ASN A 43 19.20 -4.16 0.07
C ASN A 43 19.66 -3.36 1.29
N LEU A 44 18.76 -2.55 1.87
CA LEU A 44 19.04 -1.83 3.11
C LEU A 44 19.33 -2.79 4.26
N ILE A 45 18.46 -3.77 4.49
CA ILE A 45 18.60 -4.76 5.58
C ILE A 45 19.92 -5.52 5.44
N ASN A 46 20.21 -6.05 4.25
CA ASN A 46 21.44 -6.79 3.97
C ASN A 46 22.68 -5.94 4.25
N THR A 47 22.66 -4.66 3.84
CA THR A 47 23.76 -3.73 4.12
C THR A 47 23.92 -3.50 5.62
N LEU A 48 22.83 -3.27 6.35
CA LEU A 48 22.88 -3.03 7.80
C LEU A 48 23.34 -4.27 8.59
N LEU A 49 22.92 -5.47 8.19
CA LEU A 49 23.39 -6.73 8.78
C LEU A 49 24.88 -6.94 8.53
N ASN A 50 25.36 -6.74 7.30
CA ASN A 50 26.78 -6.86 6.96
C ASN A 50 27.66 -5.86 7.73
N LYS A 51 27.11 -4.69 8.10
CA LYS A 51 27.79 -3.70 8.95
C LYS A 51 27.62 -3.96 10.45
N GLY A 52 26.89 -5.00 10.87
CA GLY A 52 26.57 -5.26 12.27
C GLY A 52 25.74 -4.15 12.93
N SER A 53 25.04 -3.33 12.13
CA SER A 53 24.29 -2.16 12.60
C SER A 53 22.87 -2.53 13.06
N ILE A 54 22.38 -3.70 12.67
CA ILE A 54 21.18 -4.36 13.18
C ILE A 54 21.49 -5.83 13.45
N HIS A 55 20.63 -6.50 14.22
CA HIS A 55 20.75 -7.94 14.46
C HIS A 55 19.81 -8.71 13.53
N GLU A 56 20.19 -9.95 13.21
CA GLU A 56 19.33 -10.88 12.49
C GLU A 56 18.11 -11.25 13.35
N ASP A 57 16.98 -11.45 12.69
CA ASP A 57 15.74 -11.88 13.33
C ASP A 57 15.72 -13.41 13.47
N PRO A 58 15.90 -13.95 14.69
CA PRO A 58 16.01 -15.39 14.89
C PRO A 58 14.70 -16.14 14.60
N TYR A 59 13.58 -15.43 14.51
CA TYR A 59 12.24 -16.01 14.31
C TYR A 59 11.73 -15.84 12.89
N LYS A 60 12.55 -15.31 11.96
CA LYS A 60 12.10 -15.00 10.59
C LYS A 60 11.44 -16.20 9.89
N HIS A 61 12.04 -17.39 10.02
CA HIS A 61 11.55 -18.60 9.37
C HIS A 61 10.30 -19.21 10.02
N ASP A 62 10.04 -18.90 11.29
CA ASP A 62 8.88 -19.41 12.03
C ASP A 62 7.61 -18.61 11.77
N LYS A 63 7.75 -17.39 11.22
CA LYS A 63 6.63 -16.48 10.95
C LYS A 63 5.81 -16.96 9.75
N LYS A 64 4.52 -17.20 9.98
CA LYS A 64 3.54 -17.50 8.92
C LYS A 64 2.66 -16.29 8.68
N ILE A 65 2.76 -15.71 7.49
CA ILE A 65 1.98 -14.55 7.07
C ILE A 65 0.89 -15.00 6.11
N SER A 66 -0.38 -14.82 6.51
CA SER A 66 -1.56 -15.14 5.71
C SER A 66 -2.42 -13.92 5.38
N ASP A 67 -2.14 -12.78 6.02
CA ASP A 67 -2.77 -11.48 5.76
C ASP A 67 -1.73 -10.38 5.97
N ILE A 68 -2.05 -9.15 5.57
CA ILE A 68 -1.18 -7.97 5.70
C ILE A 68 -0.96 -7.68 7.20
N PRO A 69 0.25 -7.87 7.73
CA PRO A 69 0.52 -7.69 9.15
C PRO A 69 0.64 -6.21 9.52
N GLN A 70 0.46 -5.91 10.79
CA GLN A 70 0.87 -4.62 11.37
C GLN A 70 2.29 -4.75 11.87
N ILE A 71 3.15 -3.77 11.56
CA ILE A 71 4.49 -3.67 12.14
C ILE A 71 4.38 -2.95 13.47
N ASP A 72 5.05 -3.49 14.49
CA ASP A 72 5.15 -2.87 15.79
C ASP A 72 5.81 -1.47 15.67
N ASP A 73 5.22 -0.49 16.35
CA ASP A 73 5.70 0.89 16.42
C ASP A 73 5.84 1.38 17.87
N GLY A 74 5.80 0.46 18.84
CA GLY A 74 5.96 0.75 20.26
C GLY A 74 7.32 1.32 20.63
N PHE A 75 7.40 1.94 21.80
CA PHE A 75 8.67 2.37 22.38
C PHE A 75 9.49 1.15 22.83
N TYR A 76 10.82 1.29 22.79
CA TYR A 76 11.78 0.27 23.21
C TYR A 76 12.89 0.92 24.03
N ASN A 77 13.69 0.11 24.73
CA ASN A 77 14.89 0.59 25.40
C ASN A 77 15.98 0.90 24.36
N GLU A 78 16.60 2.08 24.42
CA GLU A 78 17.61 2.50 23.44
C GLU A 78 18.81 1.54 23.34
N ASN A 79 19.11 0.80 24.41
CA ASN A 79 20.14 -0.26 24.39
C ASN A 79 19.77 -1.46 23.50
N GLU A 80 18.48 -1.67 23.24
CA GLU A 80 17.94 -2.77 22.43
C GLU A 80 17.59 -2.31 21.01
N ARG A 81 17.80 -1.03 20.68
CA ARG A 81 17.40 -0.40 19.40
C ARG A 81 17.77 -1.23 18.18
N ASN A 82 19.03 -1.64 18.07
CA ASN A 82 19.54 -2.35 16.88
C ASN A 82 18.85 -3.72 16.70
N MET A 83 18.48 -4.37 17.80
CA MET A 83 17.73 -5.62 17.78
C MET A 83 16.26 -5.37 17.40
N VAL A 84 15.59 -4.43 18.08
CA VAL A 84 14.17 -4.14 17.85
C VAL A 84 13.92 -3.64 16.43
N ILE A 85 14.72 -2.69 15.95
CA ILE A 85 14.60 -2.18 14.57
C ILE A 85 14.95 -3.26 13.54
N GLY A 86 15.95 -4.12 13.83
CA GLY A 86 16.26 -5.28 12.99
C GLY A 86 15.07 -6.21 12.83
N MET A 87 14.39 -6.57 13.93
CA MET A 87 13.19 -7.40 13.91
C MET A 87 12.04 -6.72 13.14
N ARG A 88 11.79 -5.43 13.37
CA ARG A 88 10.70 -4.69 12.69
C ARG A 88 10.95 -4.52 11.19
N LEU A 89 12.20 -4.37 10.76
CA LEU A 89 12.58 -4.38 9.35
C LEU A 89 12.40 -5.77 8.73
N SER A 90 12.75 -6.84 9.45
CA SER A 90 12.50 -8.23 9.04
C SER A 90 11.01 -8.52 8.87
N ASP A 91 10.17 -8.05 9.79
CA ASP A 91 8.71 -8.15 9.69
C ASP A 91 8.17 -7.41 8.47
N LEU A 92 8.68 -6.20 8.21
CA LEU A 92 8.29 -5.41 7.05
C LEU A 92 8.69 -6.07 5.74
N GLU A 93 9.90 -6.61 5.65
CA GLU A 93 10.37 -7.34 4.47
C GLU A 93 9.51 -8.59 4.23
N SER A 94 9.21 -9.36 5.27
CA SER A 94 8.33 -10.52 5.19
C SER A 94 6.91 -10.14 4.73
N ALA A 95 6.39 -9.00 5.19
CA ALA A 95 5.12 -8.45 4.73
C ALA A 95 5.15 -8.09 3.24
N PHE A 96 6.24 -7.48 2.75
CA PHE A 96 6.40 -7.18 1.32
C PHE A 96 6.57 -8.43 0.46
N THR A 97 7.22 -9.48 0.98
CA THR A 97 7.24 -10.81 0.35
C THR A 97 5.82 -11.36 0.21
N PHE A 98 4.99 -11.27 1.26
CA PHE A 98 3.59 -11.69 1.20
C PHE A 98 2.82 -10.90 0.13
N ILE A 99 2.90 -9.56 0.17
CA ILE A 99 2.19 -8.68 -0.76
C ILE A 99 2.59 -8.96 -2.21
N SER A 100 3.88 -9.08 -2.49
CA SER A 100 4.40 -9.18 -3.86
C SER A 100 4.09 -10.51 -4.55
N ASN A 101 3.86 -11.57 -3.76
CA ASN A 101 3.78 -12.94 -4.26
C ASN A 101 2.42 -13.61 -4.02
N TYR A 102 1.67 -13.21 -2.99
CA TYR A 102 0.47 -13.92 -2.56
C TYR A 102 -0.79 -13.04 -2.54
N LEU A 103 -0.66 -11.72 -2.45
CA LEU A 103 -1.81 -10.82 -2.51
C LEU A 103 -2.25 -10.61 -3.97
N THR A 104 -3.53 -10.82 -4.25
CA THR A 104 -4.12 -10.51 -5.57
C THR A 104 -4.38 -9.00 -5.69
N PHE A 105 -3.85 -8.39 -6.75
CA PHE A 105 -4.04 -6.98 -7.07
C PHE A 105 -5.19 -6.80 -8.06
N SER A 106 -6.40 -6.67 -7.53
CA SER A 106 -7.61 -6.30 -8.27
C SER A 106 -8.50 -5.39 -7.43
N VAL A 107 -9.42 -4.65 -8.04
CA VAL A 107 -10.36 -3.77 -7.33
C VAL A 107 -11.23 -4.58 -6.36
N ALA A 108 -11.64 -5.79 -6.76
CA ALA A 108 -12.41 -6.71 -5.92
C ALA A 108 -11.59 -7.21 -4.72
N SER A 109 -10.30 -7.51 -4.91
CA SER A 109 -9.43 -8.01 -3.85
C SER A 109 -8.99 -6.90 -2.88
N LEU A 110 -8.69 -5.70 -3.39
CA LEU A 110 -8.22 -4.56 -2.60
C LEU A 110 -9.39 -3.70 -2.11
N ASN A 111 -10.19 -4.23 -1.19
CA ASN A 111 -11.25 -3.49 -0.52
C ASN A 111 -10.70 -2.38 0.43
N LEU A 112 -11.59 -1.53 0.95
CA LEU A 112 -11.21 -0.42 1.85
C LEU A 112 -10.42 -0.86 3.09
N GLU A 113 -10.70 -2.05 3.63
CA GLU A 113 -9.98 -2.59 4.79
C GLU A 113 -8.53 -2.94 4.43
N ARG A 114 -8.32 -3.68 3.34
CA ARG A 114 -6.98 -4.03 2.84
C ARG A 114 -6.20 -2.80 2.42
N ILE A 115 -6.83 -1.81 1.78
CA ILE A 115 -6.18 -0.53 1.46
C ILE A 115 -5.71 0.18 2.75
N LYS A 116 -6.52 0.16 3.82
CA LYS A 116 -6.14 0.72 5.12
C LYS A 116 -4.96 -0.04 5.74
N LYS A 117 -4.96 -1.38 5.69
CA LYS A 117 -3.85 -2.22 6.15
C LYS A 117 -2.56 -1.90 5.39
N LEU A 118 -2.61 -1.85 4.06
CA LEU A 118 -1.48 -1.46 3.21
C LEU A 118 -0.97 -0.06 3.53
N THR A 119 -1.87 0.92 3.71
CA THR A 119 -1.49 2.30 4.06
C THR A 119 -0.79 2.35 5.42
N THR A 120 -1.27 1.56 6.38
CA THR A 120 -0.65 1.45 7.72
C THR A 120 0.72 0.81 7.65
N LEU A 121 0.86 -0.29 6.89
CA LEU A 121 2.14 -0.95 6.64
C LEU A 121 3.16 0.01 6.01
N ASN A 122 2.75 0.75 4.97
CA ASN A 122 3.60 1.73 4.29
C ASN A 122 4.07 2.87 5.21
N ALA A 123 3.33 3.13 6.29
CA ALA A 123 3.64 4.15 7.29
C ALA A 123 4.51 3.63 8.44
N ALA A 124 4.80 2.32 8.50
CA ALA A 124 5.61 1.72 9.56
C ALA A 124 7.01 2.34 9.66
N PHE A 125 7.58 2.74 8.52
CA PHE A 125 8.83 3.49 8.43
C PHE A 125 8.64 4.72 7.53
N GLN A 126 9.11 5.87 8.01
CA GLN A 126 8.94 7.14 7.30
C GLN A 126 10.11 7.43 6.34
N TRP A 127 10.20 6.67 5.24
CA TRP A 127 11.32 6.74 4.28
C TRP A 127 11.66 8.14 3.78
N ASN A 128 10.64 8.99 3.55
CA ASN A 128 10.81 10.36 3.06
C ASN A 128 11.21 11.38 4.15
N SER A 129 11.17 10.99 5.42
CA SER A 129 11.39 11.89 6.56
C SER A 129 12.08 11.17 7.72
N VAL A 130 13.06 10.32 7.42
CA VAL A 130 13.85 9.62 8.44
C VAL A 130 14.66 10.65 9.22
N SER A 131 14.35 10.80 10.51
CA SER A 131 14.94 11.83 11.38
C SER A 131 15.11 11.32 12.80
N THR A 132 16.25 11.64 13.41
CA THR A 132 16.54 11.35 14.83
C THR A 132 15.66 12.14 15.79
N ASN A 133 14.99 13.20 15.31
CA ASN A 133 14.06 14.00 16.09
C ASN A 133 12.59 13.55 15.92
N SER A 134 12.35 12.43 15.22
CA SER A 134 11.00 11.92 15.03
C SER A 134 10.38 11.45 16.35
N THR A 135 9.10 11.72 16.53
CA THR A 135 8.30 11.17 17.65
C THR A 135 7.89 9.72 17.42
N LYS A 136 8.14 9.17 16.23
CA LYS A 136 7.84 7.79 15.86
C LYS A 136 9.06 6.89 16.13
N PRO A 137 8.95 5.88 17.00
CA PRO A 137 10.10 5.02 17.37
C PRO A 137 10.83 4.40 16.19
N ASN A 138 10.12 3.86 15.20
CA ASN A 138 10.72 3.25 14.01
C ASN A 138 11.54 4.25 13.18
N ALA A 139 11.00 5.45 12.97
CA ALA A 139 11.67 6.49 12.19
C ALA A 139 12.91 7.02 12.91
N ARG A 140 12.81 7.24 14.24
CA ARG A 140 13.95 7.66 15.07
C ARG A 140 15.03 6.59 15.14
N GLY A 141 14.66 5.36 15.48
CA GLY A 141 15.59 4.25 15.62
C GLY A 141 16.35 3.95 14.33
N LEU A 142 15.64 3.92 13.21
CA LEU A 142 16.28 3.78 11.90
C LEU A 142 17.23 4.97 11.65
N ALA A 143 16.82 6.21 11.89
CA ALA A 143 17.67 7.37 11.67
C ALA A 143 18.99 7.32 12.45
N GLU A 144 18.95 6.86 13.70
CA GLU A 144 20.13 6.72 14.55
C GLU A 144 21.08 5.61 14.02
N ILE A 145 20.52 4.47 13.62
CA ILE A 145 21.30 3.39 12.97
C ILE A 145 21.97 3.90 11.69
N LEU A 146 21.22 4.62 10.85
CA LEU A 146 21.74 5.19 9.62
C LEU A 146 22.83 6.24 9.88
N ALA A 147 22.71 7.03 10.94
CA ALA A 147 23.72 8.02 11.32
C ALA A 147 25.06 7.34 11.66
N THR A 148 25.03 6.23 12.39
CA THR A 148 26.24 5.44 12.69
C THR A 148 26.89 4.91 11.42
N VAL A 149 26.12 4.36 10.48
CA VAL A 149 26.67 3.88 9.20
C VAL A 149 27.30 5.01 8.39
N ARG A 150 26.64 6.18 8.35
CA ARG A 150 27.10 7.37 7.63
C ARG A 150 28.36 8.01 8.22
N GLN A 151 28.65 7.78 9.50
CA GLN A 151 29.90 8.21 10.14
C GLN A 151 31.07 7.26 9.86
N GLY A 152 30.81 6.08 9.30
CA GLY A 152 31.83 5.13 8.90
C GLY A 152 32.63 5.57 7.67
N SER A 153 33.68 4.80 7.33
CA SER A 153 34.56 5.05 6.18
C SER A 153 34.18 4.28 4.91
N ASP A 154 33.19 3.39 4.98
CA ASP A 154 32.77 2.52 3.89
C ASP A 154 31.82 3.26 2.93
N SER A 155 32.40 3.92 1.93
CA SER A 155 31.66 4.74 0.97
C SER A 155 30.62 3.96 0.17
N LEU A 156 30.86 2.68 -0.10
CA LEU A 156 29.91 1.83 -0.82
C LEU A 156 28.67 1.57 0.04
N ALA A 157 28.84 1.15 1.29
CA ALA A 157 27.72 0.93 2.21
C ALA A 157 26.91 2.21 2.43
N ILE A 158 27.57 3.36 2.54
CA ILE A 158 26.92 4.67 2.69
C ILE A 158 26.07 4.99 1.45
N SER A 159 26.60 4.76 0.24
CA SER A 159 25.85 4.98 -1.00
C SER A 159 24.62 4.08 -1.08
N VAL A 160 24.80 2.77 -0.85
CA VAL A 160 23.70 1.79 -0.93
C VAL A 160 22.58 2.13 0.04
N VAL A 161 22.91 2.51 1.28
CA VAL A 161 21.93 2.95 2.29
C VAL A 161 21.17 4.17 1.80
N ASN A 162 21.85 5.19 1.30
CA ASN A 162 21.21 6.43 0.88
C ASN A 162 20.29 6.21 -0.34
N ASP A 163 20.74 5.42 -1.31
CA ASP A 163 19.95 5.08 -2.50
C ASP A 163 18.73 4.26 -2.14
N SER A 164 18.88 3.29 -1.23
CA SER A 164 17.78 2.44 -0.75
C SER A 164 16.71 3.29 -0.06
N ILE A 165 17.08 4.19 0.84
CA ILE A 165 16.14 5.09 1.53
C ILE A 165 15.45 6.04 0.55
N SER A 166 16.20 6.67 -0.34
CA SER A 166 15.68 7.61 -1.33
C SER A 166 14.67 6.94 -2.26
N ASN A 167 15.01 5.77 -2.79
CA ASN A 167 14.14 5.06 -3.72
C ASN A 167 12.95 4.38 -3.02
N ALA A 168 13.12 3.87 -1.80
CA ALA A 168 12.00 3.43 -0.96
C ALA A 168 11.00 4.56 -0.72
N GLY A 169 11.49 5.78 -0.46
CA GLY A 169 10.68 6.99 -0.33
C GLY A 169 9.83 7.31 -1.57
N LYS A 170 10.45 7.25 -2.75
CA LYS A 170 9.77 7.46 -4.04
C LYS A 170 8.69 6.41 -4.31
N SER A 171 9.03 5.12 -4.20
CA SER A 171 8.05 4.04 -4.44
C SER A 171 6.90 4.10 -3.43
N THR A 172 7.18 4.37 -2.15
CA THR A 172 6.14 4.55 -1.12
C THR A 172 5.18 5.69 -1.45
N ALA A 173 5.69 6.82 -1.97
CA ALA A 173 4.84 7.94 -2.38
C ALA A 173 3.93 7.57 -3.56
N ILE A 174 4.43 6.84 -4.56
CA ILE A 174 3.65 6.36 -5.70
C ILE A 174 2.56 5.39 -5.23
N ILE A 175 2.94 4.40 -4.41
CA ILE A 175 2.02 3.41 -3.81
C ILE A 175 0.87 4.13 -3.10
N ASN A 176 1.17 5.04 -2.17
CA ASN A 176 0.15 5.76 -1.42
C ASN A 176 -0.72 6.65 -2.33
N GLY A 177 -0.15 7.19 -3.41
CA GLY A 177 -0.89 7.94 -4.43
C GLY A 177 -1.94 7.08 -5.15
N ILE A 178 -1.56 5.87 -5.57
CA ILE A 178 -2.47 4.92 -6.22
C ILE A 178 -3.54 4.44 -5.22
N LEU A 179 -3.15 4.06 -4.00
CA LEU A 179 -4.07 3.62 -2.95
C LEU A 179 -5.12 4.69 -2.62
N LYS A 180 -4.72 5.97 -2.55
CA LYS A 180 -5.66 7.08 -2.32
C LYS A 180 -6.70 7.19 -3.44
N LYS A 181 -6.26 7.13 -4.71
CA LYS A 181 -7.17 7.15 -5.86
C LYS A 181 -8.12 5.96 -5.85
N LEU A 182 -7.62 4.78 -5.45
CA LEU A 182 -8.42 3.57 -5.33
C LEU A 182 -9.50 3.69 -4.25
N VAL A 183 -9.21 4.34 -3.11
CA VAL A 183 -10.24 4.65 -2.10
C VAL A 183 -11.34 5.53 -2.68
N ASP A 184 -10.99 6.55 -3.45
CA ASP A 184 -11.98 7.42 -4.07
C ASP A 184 -12.80 6.67 -5.13
N PHE A 185 -12.18 5.76 -5.88
CA PHE A 185 -12.87 4.89 -6.82
C PHE A 185 -13.84 3.92 -6.13
N HIS A 186 -13.48 3.34 -4.97
CA HIS A 186 -14.41 2.52 -4.18
C HIS A 186 -15.66 3.30 -3.74
N LYS A 187 -15.52 4.59 -3.39
CA LYS A 187 -16.67 5.44 -3.07
C LYS A 187 -17.55 5.71 -4.30
N GLU A 188 -16.95 5.88 -5.47
CA GLU A 188 -17.67 6.01 -6.74
C GLU A 188 -18.43 4.72 -7.08
N MET A 189 -17.77 3.56 -6.98
CA MET A 189 -18.36 2.25 -7.19
C MET A 189 -19.59 2.03 -6.29
N TYR A 190 -19.48 2.33 -5.00
CA TYR A 190 -20.62 2.24 -4.08
C TYR A 190 -21.83 3.06 -4.56
N LYS A 191 -21.62 4.29 -5.04
CA LYS A 191 -22.71 5.12 -5.58
C LYS A 191 -23.32 4.53 -6.84
N ILE A 192 -22.52 3.93 -7.71
CA ILE A 192 -22.99 3.27 -8.94
C ILE A 192 -23.83 2.04 -8.59
N GLU A 193 -23.36 1.21 -7.67
CA GLU A 193 -24.09 0.01 -7.23
C GLU A 193 -25.45 0.37 -6.61
N ILE A 194 -25.51 1.40 -5.75
CA ILE A 194 -26.79 1.89 -5.21
C ILE A 194 -27.71 2.41 -6.31
N ARG A 195 -27.20 3.12 -7.34
CA ARG A 195 -28.01 3.57 -8.48
C ARG A 195 -28.59 2.40 -9.28
N LYS A 196 -27.79 1.38 -9.57
CA LYS A 196 -28.25 0.16 -10.25
C LYS A 196 -29.37 -0.53 -9.46
N ILE A 197 -29.23 -0.64 -8.14
CA ILE A 197 -30.26 -1.21 -7.25
C ILE A 197 -31.52 -0.34 -7.27
N LEU A 198 -31.40 0.98 -7.14
CA LEU A 198 -32.55 1.88 -7.12
C LEU A 198 -33.33 1.83 -8.44
N PHE A 199 -32.64 1.87 -9.57
CA PHE A 199 -33.25 1.88 -10.90
C PHE A 199 -33.86 0.54 -11.30
N SER A 200 -33.48 -0.56 -10.64
CA SER A 200 -34.12 -1.87 -10.80
C SER A 200 -35.22 -2.13 -9.77
N HIS A 201 -35.42 -1.27 -8.76
CA HIS A 201 -36.40 -1.52 -7.71
C HIS A 201 -37.85 -1.22 -8.18
N PRO A 202 -38.79 -2.18 -8.07
CA PRO A 202 -40.14 -2.03 -8.61
C PRO A 202 -40.90 -0.79 -8.14
N SER A 203 -40.80 -0.43 -6.84
CA SER A 203 -41.47 0.75 -6.30
C SER A 203 -40.93 2.06 -6.86
N PHE A 204 -39.62 2.14 -7.15
CA PHE A 204 -39.00 3.33 -7.71
C PHE A 204 -39.38 3.47 -9.19
N VAL A 205 -39.35 2.35 -9.91
CA VAL A 205 -39.72 2.25 -11.32
C VAL A 205 -41.21 2.55 -11.54
N ASN A 206 -42.10 2.02 -10.70
CA ASN A 206 -43.55 2.27 -10.77
C ASN A 206 -43.91 3.72 -10.41
N ALA A 207 -43.17 4.35 -9.49
CA ALA A 207 -43.34 5.76 -9.15
C ALA A 207 -42.77 6.70 -10.22
N ASN A 208 -41.92 6.20 -11.12
CA ASN A 208 -41.27 6.96 -12.19
C ASN A 208 -41.45 6.24 -13.53
N PRO A 209 -42.68 6.17 -14.09
CA PRO A 209 -42.97 5.39 -15.29
C PRO A 209 -42.19 5.81 -16.54
N ALA A 210 -41.66 7.04 -16.57
CA ALA A 210 -40.72 7.48 -17.61
C ALA A 210 -39.39 6.68 -17.62
N LEU A 211 -39.03 6.03 -16.51
CA LEU A 211 -37.89 5.12 -16.40
C LEU A 211 -38.28 3.64 -16.65
N ASN A 212 -39.58 3.35 -16.77
CA ASN A 212 -40.15 2.00 -16.83
C ASN A 212 -40.28 1.46 -18.27
N ALA A 213 -40.05 2.29 -19.29
CA ALA A 213 -40.09 1.86 -20.69
C ALA A 213 -38.83 1.10 -21.15
N GLN A 214 -37.83 0.93 -20.28
CA GLN A 214 -36.47 0.55 -20.68
C GLN A 214 -35.75 -0.40 -19.71
N ALA A 215 -36.49 -1.04 -18.79
CA ALA A 215 -35.97 -2.16 -18.02
C ALA A 215 -35.92 -3.41 -18.92
N TYR A 216 -34.72 -3.96 -19.12
CA TYR A 216 -34.41 -5.21 -19.82
C TYR A 216 -34.39 -5.18 -21.36
N MET A 217 -33.41 -4.53 -22.00
CA MET A 217 -32.79 -5.09 -23.21
C MET A 217 -31.30 -4.74 -23.31
N ALA A 218 -30.50 -5.81 -23.29
CA ALA A 218 -29.06 -5.96 -23.58
C ALA A 218 -28.07 -5.51 -22.51
#